data_AF-A0A0H5QHC9-F1
#
_entry.id   AF-A0A0H5QHC9-F1
#
_cell.length_a   1.000
_cell.length_b   1.000
_cell.length_c   1.000
_cell.angle_alpha   90.00
_cell.angle_beta   90.00
_cell.angle_gamma   90.00
#
_symmetry.space_group_name_H-M   'P 1'
#
loop_
_entity.id
_entity.type
_entity.pdbx_description
1 polymer ?
#
loop_
_entity_poly.entity_id
_entity_poly.type
_entity_poly.pdbx_seq_one_letter_code
_entity_poly.pdbx_strand_id
1 'polypeptide(L)'
;MIWVFVFIAVFVLFYVKFERKIKVKWKTFFKKRQLASSDRFGVYCFHGKQGQGKTYCCVKFLRENAGKMPITSNIHLEGIDYTYCNDYDEIIKIAEKGNQLILYDEIFSKFNKNSKSDPATINLLSQMRKRGNIMLTTAQDWLELPVWLRRKVKIDIRCRRRNILFWTFITEQYGDADNMQWSETDNEYVSPIILTSISKMTKENCNAYDTYETIELQQK
;
A
#
# COMPACT_ATOMS: atom_id res chain seq x y z
N MET A 1 -1.35 -26.36 -42.24
CA MET A 1 -1.57 -26.34 -40.78
C MET A 1 -1.63 -24.93 -40.19
N ILE A 2 -0.66 -24.03 -40.47
CA ILE A 2 -0.65 -22.65 -39.92
C ILE A 2 -1.95 -21.87 -40.19
N TRP A 3 -2.51 -21.96 -41.40
CA TRP A 3 -3.76 -21.29 -41.78
C TRP A 3 -5.00 -21.74 -40.98
N VAL A 4 -5.02 -22.99 -40.51
CA VAL A 4 -6.11 -23.52 -39.68
C VAL A 4 -6.05 -22.90 -38.28
N PHE A 5 -4.85 -22.77 -37.72
CA PHE A 5 -4.66 -22.09 -36.43
C PHE A 5 -5.02 -20.60 -36.49
N VAL A 6 -4.69 -19.92 -37.59
CA VAL A 6 -5.09 -18.52 -37.82
C VAL A 6 -6.61 -18.39 -37.91
N PHE A 7 -7.27 -19.28 -38.65
CA PHE A 7 -8.74 -19.26 -38.77
C PHE A 7 -9.43 -19.51 -37.43
N ILE A 8 -8.95 -20.49 -36.66
CA ILE A 8 -9.47 -20.78 -35.31
C ILE A 8 -9.28 -19.57 -34.39
N ALA A 9 -8.10 -18.93 -34.41
CA ALA A 9 -7.84 -17.74 -33.61
C ALA A 9 -8.77 -16.57 -33.96
N VAL A 10 -9.02 -16.34 -35.25
CA VAL A 10 -9.94 -15.29 -35.72
C VAL A 10 -11.38 -15.60 -35.32
N PHE A 11 -11.82 -16.87 -35.42
CA PHE A 11 -13.15 -17.29 -35.02
C PHE A 11 -13.38 -17.16 -33.51
N VAL A 12 -12.39 -17.55 -32.69
CA VAL A 12 -12.43 -17.36 -31.23
C VAL A 12 -12.49 -15.88 -30.86
N LEU A 13 -11.68 -15.03 -31.49
CA LEU A 13 -11.73 -13.58 -31.26
C LEU A 13 -13.09 -12.99 -31.64
N PHE A 14 -13.70 -13.48 -32.72
CA PHE A 14 -15.03 -13.03 -33.16
C PHE A 14 -16.14 -13.49 -32.20
N TYR A 15 -16.11 -14.75 -31.76
CA TYR A 15 -17.06 -15.31 -30.79
C TYR A 15 -16.96 -14.59 -29.44
N VAL A 16 -15.74 -14.39 -28.91
CA VAL A 16 -15.51 -13.63 -27.67
C VAL A 16 -15.99 -12.18 -27.79
N LYS A 17 -15.79 -11.54 -28.95
CA LYS A 17 -16.27 -10.18 -29.20
C LYS A 17 -17.81 -10.11 -29.19
N PHE A 18 -18.47 -11.13 -29.74
CA PHE A 18 -19.93 -11.21 -29.82
C PHE A 18 -20.57 -11.45 -28.43
N GLU A 19 -20.07 -12.46 -27.69
CA GLU A 19 -20.53 -12.82 -26.35
C GLU A 19 -20.30 -11.70 -25.32
N ARG A 20 -19.10 -11.10 -25.32
CA ARG A 20 -18.71 -10.12 -24.29
C ARG A 20 -18.96 -8.66 -24.67
N LYS A 21 -19.69 -8.39 -25.78
CA LYS A 21 -20.00 -7.04 -26.29
C LYS A 21 -18.75 -6.13 -26.37
N ILE A 22 -17.61 -6.67 -26.81
CA ILE A 22 -16.33 -5.97 -26.75
C ILE A 22 -16.23 -4.95 -27.89
N LYS A 23 -16.25 -3.66 -27.55
CA LYS A 23 -15.98 -2.56 -28.48
C LYS A 23 -14.50 -2.17 -28.44
N VAL A 24 -13.71 -2.77 -29.33
CA VAL A 24 -12.30 -2.40 -29.50
C VAL A 24 -12.20 -1.06 -30.23
N LYS A 25 -11.74 -0.01 -29.55
CA LYS A 25 -11.55 1.32 -30.14
C LYS A 25 -10.20 1.40 -30.87
N TRP A 26 -10.10 0.87 -32.08
CA TRP A 26 -8.85 0.83 -32.87
C TRP A 26 -8.11 2.18 -32.97
N LYS A 27 -8.84 3.30 -33.02
CA LYS A 27 -8.27 4.66 -33.02
C LYS A 27 -7.43 5.00 -31.79
N THR A 28 -7.53 4.27 -30.67
CA THR A 28 -6.72 4.51 -29.46
C THR A 28 -5.35 3.87 -29.52
N PHE A 29 -5.14 2.83 -30.34
CA PHE A 29 -3.86 2.14 -30.46
C PHE A 29 -2.80 2.98 -31.19
N PHE A 30 -3.23 3.96 -31.99
CA PHE A 30 -2.35 4.88 -32.71
C PHE A 30 -2.12 6.21 -31.97
N LYS A 31 -2.73 6.41 -30.80
CA LYS A 31 -2.52 7.60 -29.97
C LYS A 31 -1.35 7.36 -29.02
N LYS A 32 -0.52 8.38 -28.80
CA LYS A 32 0.61 8.31 -27.87
C LYS A 32 0.11 7.94 -26.47
N ARG A 33 0.67 6.87 -25.89
CA ARG A 33 0.35 6.43 -24.53
C ARG A 33 0.74 7.54 -23.55
N GLN A 34 -0.22 8.06 -22.81
CA GLN A 34 0.09 8.78 -21.58
C GLN A 34 0.52 7.72 -20.55
N LEU A 35 1.79 7.69 -20.17
CA LEU A 35 2.23 6.87 -19.05
C LEU A 35 1.46 7.36 -17.82
N ALA A 36 0.74 6.45 -17.16
CA ALA A 36 0.16 6.73 -15.87
C ALA A 36 1.32 6.89 -14.88
N SER A 37 1.80 8.12 -14.68
CA SER A 37 2.77 8.49 -13.64
C SER A 37 2.25 8.22 -12.22
N SER A 38 0.98 7.80 -12.10
CA SER A 38 0.22 7.65 -10.87
C SER A 38 0.18 6.24 -10.28
N ASP A 39 0.92 5.28 -10.83
CA ASP A 39 0.82 3.90 -10.35
C ASP A 39 1.57 3.62 -9.04
N ARG A 40 2.31 4.58 -8.51
CA ARG A 40 2.93 4.45 -7.17
C ARG A 40 2.14 5.15 -6.06
N PHE A 41 1.13 5.95 -6.40
CA PHE A 41 0.39 6.76 -5.42
C PHE A 41 -0.80 5.99 -4.86
N GLY A 42 -1.06 6.18 -3.57
CA GLY A 42 -2.07 5.45 -2.83
C GLY A 42 -1.64 5.16 -1.39
N VAL A 43 -2.36 4.24 -0.77
CA VAL A 43 -2.13 3.83 0.63
C VAL A 43 -1.47 2.46 0.64
N TYR A 44 -0.41 2.33 1.42
CA TYR A 44 0.41 1.14 1.59
C TYR A 44 0.33 0.72 3.05
N CYS A 45 -0.18 -0.48 3.32
CA CYS A 45 -0.41 -0.95 4.69
C CYS A 45 0.55 -2.09 5.05
N PHE A 46 1.52 -1.81 5.91
CA PHE A 46 2.49 -2.79 6.40
C PHE A 46 1.93 -3.52 7.63
N HIS A 47 1.63 -4.81 7.50
CA HIS A 47 0.99 -5.60 8.55
C HIS A 47 1.80 -6.80 9.00
N GLY A 48 1.53 -7.26 10.23
CA GLY A 48 2.23 -8.36 10.86
C GLY A 48 2.21 -8.24 12.38
N LYS A 49 2.40 -9.37 13.09
CA LYS A 49 2.42 -9.38 14.55
C LYS A 49 3.49 -8.43 15.12
N GLN A 50 3.38 -8.10 16.40
CA GLN A 50 4.35 -7.23 17.07
C GLN A 50 5.77 -7.76 16.89
N GLY A 51 6.74 -6.85 16.68
CA GLY A 51 8.14 -7.22 16.46
C GLY A 51 8.46 -7.84 15.09
N GLN A 52 7.56 -7.81 14.11
CA GLN A 52 7.83 -8.34 12.76
C GLN A 52 8.54 -7.34 11.81
N GLY A 53 8.85 -6.12 12.28
CA GLY A 53 9.63 -5.14 11.52
C GLY A 53 8.83 -4.25 10.57
N LYS A 54 7.55 -3.97 10.86
CA LYS A 54 6.69 -3.12 10.01
C LYS A 54 7.20 -1.69 9.91
N THR A 55 7.45 -1.04 11.05
CA THR A 55 8.02 0.31 11.12
C THR A 55 9.38 0.37 10.43
N TYR A 56 10.24 -0.64 10.62
CA TYR A 56 11.49 -0.80 9.86
C TYR A 56 11.26 -0.78 8.35
N CYS A 57 10.28 -1.54 7.83
CA CYS A 57 9.98 -1.57 6.39
C CYS A 57 9.46 -0.20 5.89
N CYS A 58 8.61 0.47 6.68
CA CYS A 58 8.16 1.82 6.38
C CYS A 58 9.35 2.79 6.27
N VAL A 59 10.22 2.81 7.27
CA VAL A 59 11.38 3.72 7.31
C VAL A 59 12.36 3.40 6.19
N LYS A 60 12.63 2.13 5.91
CA LYS A 60 13.41 1.71 4.73
C LYS A 60 12.81 2.29 3.45
N PHE A 61 11.50 2.18 3.25
CA PHE A 61 10.81 2.74 2.08
C PHE A 61 10.94 4.28 2.03
N LEU A 62 10.81 4.96 3.17
CA LEU A 62 10.99 6.42 3.27
C LEU A 62 12.40 6.81 2.81
N ARG A 63 13.43 6.14 3.33
CA ARG A 63 14.84 6.45 3.01
C ARG A 63 15.17 6.22 1.54
N GLU A 64 14.66 5.13 0.95
CA GLU A 64 14.79 4.85 -0.49
C GLU A 64 14.10 5.92 -1.38
N ASN A 65 13.18 6.70 -0.81
CA ASN A 65 12.44 7.77 -1.49
C ASN A 65 12.73 9.17 -0.95
N ALA A 66 13.71 9.31 -0.05
CA ALA A 66 14.13 10.59 0.48
C ALA A 66 14.61 11.52 -0.64
N GLY A 67 14.28 12.81 -0.53
CA GLY A 67 14.59 13.83 -1.54
C GLY A 67 13.72 13.79 -2.81
N LYS A 68 12.85 12.78 -2.98
CA LYS A 68 11.92 12.72 -4.13
C LYS A 68 10.59 13.42 -3.85
N MET A 69 10.15 13.43 -2.60
CA MET A 69 8.89 14.01 -2.13
C MET A 69 9.08 14.52 -0.69
N PRO A 70 8.39 15.60 -0.29
CA PRO A 70 8.30 15.99 1.12
C PRO A 70 7.75 14.85 1.98
N ILE A 71 8.40 14.62 3.12
CA ILE A 71 8.05 13.55 4.06
C ILE A 71 7.33 14.15 5.26
N THR A 72 6.24 13.52 5.69
CA THR A 72 5.55 13.81 6.96
C THR A 72 5.44 12.53 7.76
N SER A 73 5.70 12.58 9.07
CA SER A 73 5.62 11.39 9.92
C SER A 73 5.11 11.69 11.32
N ASN A 74 4.36 10.74 11.89
CA ASN A 74 3.94 10.76 13.29
C ASN A 74 4.94 10.10 14.25
N ILE A 75 6.05 9.57 13.75
CA ILE A 75 7.14 9.04 14.58
C ILE A 75 8.42 9.84 14.33
N HIS A 76 9.36 9.75 15.26
CA HIS A 76 10.66 10.39 15.10
C HIS A 76 11.56 9.61 14.13
N LEU A 77 12.14 10.34 13.16
CA LEU A 77 12.99 9.79 12.11
C LEU A 77 14.38 10.41 12.18
N GLU A 78 15.41 9.59 11.98
CA GLU A 78 16.80 10.03 11.91
C GLU A 78 17.37 9.90 10.50
N GLY A 79 18.18 10.89 10.11
CA GLY A 79 18.94 10.87 8.86
C GLY A 79 18.14 11.18 7.59
N ILE A 80 16.90 11.68 7.71
CA ILE A 80 16.09 12.20 6.61
C ILE A 80 15.33 13.47 7.04
N ASP A 81 15.18 14.43 6.12
CA ASP A 81 14.39 15.65 6.36
C ASP A 81 12.90 15.31 6.29
N TYR A 82 12.16 15.66 7.35
CA TYR A 82 10.72 15.40 7.44
C TYR A 82 10.01 16.43 8.32
N THR A 83 8.69 16.53 8.15
CA THR A 83 7.80 17.27 9.03
C THR A 83 7.21 16.30 10.06
N TYR A 84 7.51 16.51 11.35
CA TYR A 84 6.86 15.77 12.43
C TYR A 84 5.43 16.27 12.65
N CYS A 85 4.47 15.36 12.69
CA CYS A 85 3.06 15.67 12.84
C CYS A 85 2.35 14.45 13.45
N ASN A 86 1.91 14.55 14.71
CA ASN A 86 1.22 13.47 15.41
C ASN A 86 -0.33 13.60 15.33
N ASP A 87 -0.84 14.78 14.98
CA ASP A 87 -2.28 14.99 14.84
C ASP A 87 -2.78 14.44 13.49
N TYR A 88 -3.66 13.45 13.55
CA TYR A 88 -4.29 12.87 12.37
C TYR A 88 -5.05 13.89 11.52
N ASP A 89 -5.71 14.87 12.14
CA ASP A 89 -6.46 15.89 11.40
C ASP A 89 -5.53 16.86 10.67
N GLU A 90 -4.35 17.11 11.21
CA GLU A 90 -3.29 17.86 10.53
C GLU A 90 -2.67 17.06 9.38
N ILE A 91 -2.45 15.75 9.57
CA ILE A 91 -2.01 14.86 8.48
C ILE A 91 -3.00 14.85 7.32
N ILE A 92 -4.30 14.84 7.62
CA ILE A 92 -5.35 14.97 6.60
C ILE A 92 -5.13 16.26 5.79
N LYS A 93 -4.95 17.41 6.45
CA LYS A 93 -4.73 18.70 5.79
C LYS A 93 -3.43 18.72 4.98
N ILE A 94 -2.37 18.08 5.46
CA ILE A 94 -1.10 17.94 4.73
C ILE A 94 -1.32 17.10 3.46
N ALA A 95 -2.02 15.97 3.58
CA ALA A 95 -2.37 15.12 2.45
C ALA A 95 -3.28 15.84 1.43
N GLU A 96 -4.08 16.82 1.85
CA GLU A 96 -4.87 17.64 0.92
C GLU A 96 -4.01 18.51 0.00
N LYS A 97 -2.82 18.95 0.45
CA LYS A 97 -1.88 19.75 -0.36
C LYS A 97 -1.29 18.95 -1.53
N GLY A 98 -1.20 17.63 -1.40
CA GLY A 98 -0.69 16.74 -2.44
C GLY A 98 0.84 16.63 -2.49
N ASN A 99 1.31 15.69 -3.30
CA ASN A 99 2.72 15.36 -3.50
C ASN A 99 3.49 15.05 -2.19
N GLN A 100 2.86 14.36 -1.23
CA GLN A 100 3.44 14.02 0.07
C GLN A 100 3.75 12.51 0.19
N LEU A 101 4.84 12.19 0.88
CA LEU A 101 5.12 10.84 1.40
C LEU A 101 4.86 10.85 2.92
N ILE A 102 3.76 10.23 3.33
CA ILE A 102 3.24 10.31 4.70
C ILE A 102 3.45 8.97 5.38
N LEU A 103 4.06 8.95 6.56
CA LEU A 103 4.10 7.79 7.44
C LEU A 103 3.19 8.04 8.65
N TYR A 104 2.17 7.20 8.78
CA TYR A 104 1.31 7.15 9.96
C TYR A 104 1.39 5.76 10.60
N ASP A 105 2.26 5.60 11.59
CA ASP A 105 2.41 4.34 12.31
C ASP A 105 1.15 4.06 13.17
N GLU A 106 0.77 2.78 13.26
CA GLU A 106 -0.36 2.26 14.04
C GLU A 106 -1.74 2.91 13.82
N ILE A 107 -2.29 2.80 12.61
CA ILE A 107 -3.64 3.32 12.27
C ILE A 107 -4.80 2.74 13.11
N PHE A 108 -4.58 1.63 13.81
CA PHE A 108 -5.57 0.97 14.66
C PHE A 108 -5.88 1.75 15.93
N SER A 109 -4.95 2.58 16.38
CA SER A 109 -5.22 3.56 17.44
C SER A 109 -6.44 4.43 17.09
N LYS A 110 -6.71 4.64 15.79
CA LYS A 110 -7.85 5.41 15.29
C LYS A 110 -9.03 4.55 14.83
N PHE A 111 -8.77 3.42 14.17
CA PHE A 111 -9.81 2.58 13.57
C PHE A 111 -9.70 1.11 13.99
N ASN A 112 -10.71 0.62 14.71
CA ASN A 112 -10.91 -0.80 14.99
C ASN A 112 -11.84 -1.45 13.94
N LYS A 113 -11.96 -2.79 13.98
CA LYS A 113 -12.80 -3.58 13.05
C LYS A 113 -14.25 -3.10 12.95
N ASN A 114 -14.80 -2.59 14.04
CA ASN A 114 -16.19 -2.13 14.14
C ASN A 114 -16.34 -0.62 13.92
N SER A 115 -15.25 0.08 13.56
CA SER A 115 -15.28 1.52 13.37
C SER A 115 -16.17 1.88 12.19
N LYS A 116 -17.13 2.77 12.45
CA LYS A 116 -18.00 3.30 11.42
C LYS A 116 -17.15 4.05 10.39
N SER A 117 -17.57 3.96 9.14
CA SER A 117 -16.99 4.72 8.05
C SER A 117 -17.06 6.21 8.35
N ASP A 118 -15.90 6.84 8.48
CA ASP A 118 -15.80 8.30 8.51
C ASP A 118 -15.74 8.83 7.06
N PRO A 119 -16.75 9.59 6.58
CA PRO A 119 -16.77 10.11 5.23
C PRO A 119 -15.57 10.97 4.88
N ALA A 120 -15.03 11.73 5.84
CA ALA A 120 -13.88 12.61 5.61
C ALA A 120 -12.62 11.78 5.31
N THR A 121 -12.31 10.81 6.16
CA THR A 121 -11.22 9.84 5.95
C THR A 121 -11.40 9.07 4.64
N ILE A 122 -12.60 8.57 4.33
CA ILE A 122 -12.86 7.86 3.08
C ILE A 122 -12.59 8.74 1.87
N ASN A 123 -13.03 10.00 1.91
CA ASN A 123 -12.80 10.94 0.82
C ASN A 123 -11.31 11.23 0.65
N LEU A 124 -10.59 11.46 1.76
CA LEU A 124 -9.15 11.66 1.72
C LEU A 124 -8.42 10.47 1.09
N LEU A 125 -8.61 9.26 1.63
CA LEU A 125 -7.91 8.06 1.18
C LEU A 125 -8.20 7.77 -0.30
N SER A 126 -9.44 8.01 -0.74
CA SER A 126 -9.83 7.87 -2.16
C SER A 126 -9.15 8.87 -3.09
N GLN A 127 -8.73 10.03 -2.57
CA GLN A 127 -8.07 11.08 -3.36
C GLN A 127 -6.55 10.98 -3.37
N MET A 128 -5.94 10.09 -2.57
CA MET A 128 -4.48 9.97 -2.44
C MET A 128 -3.78 9.79 -3.79
N ARG A 129 -4.29 8.89 -4.64
CA ARG A 129 -3.75 8.66 -5.99
C ARG A 129 -3.79 9.92 -6.86
N LYS A 130 -4.90 10.67 -6.81
CA LYS A 130 -5.11 11.87 -7.65
C LYS A 130 -4.23 13.03 -7.22
N ARG A 131 -3.98 13.15 -5.91
CA ARG A 131 -3.14 14.18 -5.30
C ARG A 131 -1.64 13.85 -5.34
N GLY A 132 -1.28 12.67 -5.85
CA GLY A 132 0.12 12.26 -5.95
C GLY A 132 0.74 11.91 -4.60
N ASN A 133 -0.06 11.46 -3.63
CA ASN A 133 0.43 11.10 -2.30
C ASN A 133 0.75 9.61 -2.20
N ILE A 134 1.72 9.29 -1.34
CA ILE A 134 1.96 7.95 -0.85
C ILE A 134 1.76 8.00 0.66
N MET A 135 0.85 7.18 1.19
CA MET A 135 0.68 7.03 2.64
C MET A 135 1.12 5.63 3.04
N LEU A 136 2.13 5.55 3.90
CA LEU A 136 2.57 4.35 4.57
C LEU A 136 1.87 4.30 5.92
N THR A 137 1.28 3.16 6.22
CA THR A 137 0.65 2.92 7.51
C THR A 137 1.01 1.54 8.01
N THR A 138 1.00 1.31 9.32
CA THR A 138 1.21 -0.03 9.87
C THR A 138 0.00 -0.61 10.57
N ALA A 139 0.04 -1.93 10.69
CA ALA A 139 -1.01 -2.75 11.25
C ALA A 139 -0.52 -3.94 12.06
N GLN A 140 -1.18 -4.28 13.17
CA GLN A 140 -0.90 -5.55 13.86
C GLN A 140 -1.49 -6.73 13.09
N ASP A 141 -2.72 -6.61 12.65
CA ASP A 141 -3.40 -7.61 11.85
C ASP A 141 -4.21 -6.95 10.73
N TRP A 142 -4.09 -7.48 9.51
CA TRP A 142 -4.87 -7.00 8.36
C TRP A 142 -6.37 -7.14 8.60
N LEU A 143 -6.79 -8.22 9.26
CA LEU A 143 -8.19 -8.55 9.46
C LEU A 143 -8.87 -7.76 10.58
N GLU A 144 -8.07 -7.08 11.40
CA GLU A 144 -8.58 -6.15 12.41
C GLU A 144 -8.96 -4.79 11.78
N LEU A 145 -8.51 -4.49 10.56
CA LEU A 145 -8.96 -3.30 9.85
C LEU A 145 -10.39 -3.46 9.38
N PRO A 146 -11.22 -2.41 9.52
CA PRO A 146 -12.55 -2.43 8.94
C PRO A 146 -12.46 -2.58 7.42
N VAL A 147 -13.39 -3.36 6.84
CA VAL A 147 -13.40 -3.71 5.40
C VAL A 147 -13.37 -2.46 4.52
N TRP A 148 -14.06 -1.39 4.92
CA TRP A 148 -14.09 -0.14 4.17
C TRP A 148 -12.72 0.51 4.06
N LEU A 149 -11.86 0.39 5.08
CA LEU A 149 -10.50 0.93 5.08
C LEU A 149 -9.58 0.04 4.25
N ARG A 150 -9.68 -1.28 4.39
CA ARG A 150 -8.94 -2.25 3.54
C ARG A 150 -9.16 -2.00 2.06
N ARG A 151 -10.40 -1.70 1.65
CA ARG A 151 -10.76 -1.34 0.26
C ARG A 151 -10.19 -0.01 -0.24
N LYS A 152 -9.58 0.80 0.63
CA LYS A 152 -8.87 2.04 0.26
C LYS A 152 -7.37 1.88 0.23
N VAL A 153 -6.86 0.76 0.72
CA VAL A 153 -5.46 0.38 0.61
C VAL A 153 -5.21 -0.11 -0.80
N LYS A 154 -4.13 0.37 -1.40
CA LYS A 154 -3.68 -0.06 -2.72
C LYS A 154 -2.87 -1.34 -2.63
N ILE A 155 -1.89 -1.36 -1.71
CA ILE A 155 -0.98 -2.47 -1.50
C ILE A 155 -0.95 -2.79 -0.01
N ASP A 156 -1.27 -4.02 0.36
CA ASP A 156 -0.97 -4.54 1.70
C ASP A 156 0.36 -5.28 1.67
N ILE A 157 1.14 -5.14 2.74
CA ILE A 157 2.52 -5.63 2.80
C ILE A 157 2.67 -6.43 4.08
N ARG A 158 2.66 -7.75 3.94
CA ARG A 158 2.88 -8.65 5.07
C ARG A 158 4.37 -8.70 5.40
N CYS A 159 4.72 -8.18 6.56
CA CYS A 159 6.08 -8.19 7.09
C CYS A 159 6.30 -9.42 7.97
N ARG A 160 7.41 -10.13 7.74
CA ARG A 160 7.86 -11.23 8.60
C ARG A 160 9.36 -11.13 8.85
N ARG A 161 9.74 -11.11 10.12
CA ARG A 161 11.14 -11.20 10.55
C ARG A 161 11.53 -12.67 10.72
N ARG A 162 12.70 -13.04 10.18
CA ARG A 162 13.32 -14.36 10.34
C ARG A 162 14.77 -14.19 10.75
N ASN A 163 15.16 -14.83 11.84
CA ASN A 163 16.57 -14.90 12.25
C ASN A 163 17.15 -16.21 11.72
N ILE A 164 18.25 -16.12 10.97
CA ILE A 164 18.98 -17.28 10.46
C ILE A 164 20.44 -17.09 10.87
N LEU A 165 20.92 -17.96 11.76
CA LEU A 165 22.26 -17.86 12.38
C LEU A 165 22.51 -16.46 12.96
N PHE A 166 23.45 -15.71 12.39
CA PHE A 166 23.94 -14.41 12.83
C PHE A 166 23.34 -13.24 12.05
N TRP A 167 22.38 -13.51 11.15
CA TRP A 167 21.69 -12.49 10.36
C TRP A 167 20.19 -12.48 10.61
N THR A 168 19.64 -11.27 10.68
CA THR A 168 18.18 -11.05 10.68
C THR A 168 17.74 -10.65 9.29
N PHE A 169 16.75 -11.37 8.77
CA PHE A 169 16.10 -11.10 7.49
C PHE A 169 14.66 -10.63 7.72
N ILE A 170 14.19 -9.79 6.82
CA ILE A 170 12.80 -9.38 6.69
C ILE A 170 12.30 -9.87 5.33
N THR A 171 11.12 -10.48 5.33
CA THR A 171 10.35 -10.84 4.16
C THR A 171 9.15 -9.91 4.06
N GLU A 172 8.98 -9.28 2.90
CA GLU A 172 7.88 -8.37 2.56
C GLU A 172 7.06 -9.04 1.45
N GLN A 173 5.83 -9.48 1.75
CA GLN A 173 4.91 -10.01 0.74
C GLN A 173 3.92 -8.92 0.36
N TYR A 174 3.98 -8.44 -0.88
CA TYR A 174 3.13 -7.39 -1.42
C TYR A 174 1.87 -8.01 -2.01
N GLY A 175 0.71 -7.66 -1.47
CA GLY A 175 -0.60 -8.04 -1.96
C GLY A 175 -1.30 -6.90 -2.69
N ASP A 176 -2.12 -7.25 -3.68
CA ASP A 176 -2.99 -6.32 -4.40
C ASP A 176 -4.29 -6.08 -3.60
N ALA A 177 -4.31 -5.02 -2.79
CA ALA A 177 -5.49 -4.72 -1.96
C ALA A 177 -6.63 -4.07 -2.76
N ASP A 178 -6.35 -3.48 -3.94
CA ASP A 178 -7.39 -2.97 -4.85
C ASP A 178 -8.21 -4.14 -5.44
N ASN A 179 -7.57 -5.30 -5.64
CA ASN A 179 -8.17 -6.49 -6.24
C ASN A 179 -8.31 -7.66 -5.24
N MET A 180 -8.72 -7.37 -3.99
CA MET A 180 -9.02 -8.40 -3.00
C MET A 180 -10.08 -9.40 -3.49
N GLN A 181 -9.85 -10.68 -3.23
CA GLN A 181 -10.73 -11.77 -3.62
C GLN A 181 -11.21 -12.51 -2.39
N TRP A 182 -12.41 -13.07 -2.47
CA TRP A 182 -12.91 -13.95 -1.43
C TRP A 182 -12.09 -15.26 -1.43
N SER A 183 -11.49 -15.59 -0.31
CA SER A 183 -10.81 -16.87 -0.08
C SER A 183 -11.75 -17.79 0.68
N GLU A 184 -12.15 -18.92 0.10
CA GLU A 184 -12.95 -19.94 0.78
C GLU A 184 -12.18 -20.59 1.94
N THR A 185 -10.86 -20.73 1.79
CA THR A 185 -9.99 -21.31 2.81
C THR A 185 -9.93 -20.43 4.06
N ASP A 186 -9.80 -19.11 3.87
CA ASP A 186 -9.68 -18.15 4.97
C ASP A 186 -11.05 -17.60 5.42
N ASN A 187 -12.12 -17.90 4.66
CA ASN A 187 -13.45 -17.31 4.79
C ASN A 187 -13.44 -15.78 4.88
N GLU A 188 -12.61 -15.15 4.06
CA GLU A 188 -12.33 -13.71 4.17
C GLU A 188 -11.83 -13.12 2.86
N TYR A 189 -11.88 -11.79 2.73
CA TYR A 189 -11.29 -11.08 1.59
C TYR A 189 -9.78 -10.95 1.76
N VAL A 190 -9.03 -11.61 0.87
CA VAL A 190 -7.57 -11.67 0.88
C VAL A 190 -7.02 -11.03 -0.40
N SER A 191 -5.95 -10.27 -0.24
CA SER A 191 -5.23 -9.68 -1.36
C SER A 191 -4.35 -10.73 -2.06
N PRO A 192 -4.46 -10.91 -3.38
CA PRO A 192 -3.56 -11.81 -4.10
C PRO A 192 -2.12 -11.27 -4.07
N ILE A 193 -1.15 -12.15 -3.85
CA ILE A 193 0.27 -11.79 -3.76
C ILE A 193 0.80 -11.41 -5.16
N ILE A 194 1.37 -10.21 -5.27
CA ILE A 194 2.03 -9.69 -6.47
C ILE A 194 3.52 -10.01 -6.45
N LEU A 195 4.17 -9.79 -5.29
CA LEU A 195 5.62 -9.87 -5.16
C LEU A 195 5.99 -10.32 -3.75
N THR A 196 7.10 -11.05 -3.62
CA THR A 196 7.76 -11.27 -2.33
C THR A 196 9.19 -10.76 -2.42
N SER A 197 9.57 -9.86 -1.51
CA SER A 197 10.93 -9.34 -1.34
C SER A 197 11.55 -9.88 -0.07
N ILE A 198 12.85 -10.12 -0.09
CA ILE A 198 13.63 -10.55 1.08
C ILE A 198 14.81 -9.58 1.20
N SER A 199 15.01 -9.02 2.39
CA SER A 199 16.13 -8.13 2.67
C SER A 199 16.74 -8.43 4.03
N LYS A 200 18.05 -8.21 4.16
CA LYS A 200 18.75 -8.26 5.44
C LYS A 200 18.47 -6.98 6.22
N MET A 201 18.20 -7.10 7.53
CA MET A 201 18.09 -5.94 8.40
C MET A 201 19.47 -5.29 8.57
N THR A 202 19.53 -3.97 8.39
CA THR A 202 20.77 -3.19 8.56
C THR A 202 20.67 -2.32 9.80
N LYS A 203 21.79 -2.16 10.50
CA LYS A 203 21.89 -1.26 11.67
C LYS A 203 21.50 0.17 11.32
N GLU A 204 21.88 0.60 10.12
CA GLU A 204 21.55 1.92 9.58
C GLU A 204 20.04 2.19 9.55
N ASN A 205 19.24 1.23 9.07
CA ASN A 205 17.78 1.37 9.06
C ASN A 205 17.16 1.19 10.44
N CYS A 206 17.73 0.35 11.31
CA CYS A 206 17.27 0.20 12.70
C CYS A 206 17.50 1.47 13.52
N ASN A 207 18.59 2.20 13.25
CA ASN A 207 18.92 3.44 13.94
C ASN A 207 18.17 4.64 13.35
N ALA A 208 17.46 4.49 12.23
CA ALA A 208 16.79 5.59 11.55
C ALA A 208 15.43 5.98 12.19
N TYR A 209 15.03 5.32 13.27
CA TYR A 209 13.81 5.61 14.02
C TYR A 209 13.92 5.00 15.43
N ASP A 210 13.19 5.55 16.39
CA ASP A 210 13.12 4.95 17.73
C ASP A 210 12.14 3.77 17.72
N THR A 211 12.66 2.58 18.02
CA THR A 211 11.88 1.34 18.05
C THR A 211 10.98 1.24 19.30
N TYR A 212 11.25 2.02 20.33
CA TYR A 212 10.53 2.01 21.60
C TYR A 212 9.64 3.24 21.81
N GLU A 213 9.56 4.12 20.81
CA GLU A 213 8.67 5.26 20.84
C GLU A 213 7.23 4.80 21.07
N THR A 214 6.62 5.28 22.16
CA THR A 214 5.22 5.00 22.46
C THR A 214 4.40 6.12 21.85
N ILE A 215 3.53 5.79 20.89
CA ILE A 215 2.61 6.76 20.31
C ILE A 215 1.58 7.12 21.39
N GLU A 216 1.66 8.34 21.92
CA GLU A 216 0.70 8.83 22.91
C GLU A 216 -0.71 8.78 22.32
N LEU A 217 -1.57 7.95 22.92
CA LEU A 217 -2.96 7.82 22.52
C LEU A 217 -3.66 9.15 22.81
N GLN A 218 -4.10 9.85 21.75
CA GLN A 218 -5.00 11.00 21.91
C GLN A 218 -6.29 10.48 22.57
N GLN A 219 -6.43 10.71 23.88
CA GLN A 219 -7.69 10.50 24.59
C GLN A 219 -8.71 11.44 23.98
N LYS A 220 -9.78 10.85 23.44
CA LYS A 220 -10.88 11.57 22.80
C LYS A 220 -11.89 12.04 23.84
#